data_AF-A0ABD0ZGR8-F1
#
_entry.id   AF-A0ABD0ZGR8-F1
#
_cell.length_a   1.000
_cell.length_b   1.000
_cell.length_c   1.000
_cell.angle_alpha   90.00
_cell.angle_beta   90.00
_cell.angle_gamma   90.00
#
_symmetry.space_group_name_H-M   'P 1'
#
loop_
_entity.id
_entity.type
_entity.pdbx_description
1 polymer ?
#
loop_
_entity_poly.entity_id
_entity_poly.type
_entity_poly.pdbx_seq_one_letter_code
_entity_poly.pdbx_strand_id
1 'polypeptide(L)'
;QLLKLIDQLENIQRALEKYLETKRHIFPRFYFISNDDLLEILGNSKRPDLIQPHFKKLFDNINRIKMQKHDIMRRALKEHIKEVRTALSKLLNKRDKWIKEWPGQLCITSSQVNIN
;
A
#
# COMPACT_ATOMS: atom_id res chain seq x y z
N GLN A 1 -30.97 -23.33 29.93
CA GLN A 1 -29.63 -22.91 29.47
C GLN A 1 -29.38 -23.26 28.01
N LEU A 2 -29.62 -24.51 27.57
CA LEU A 2 -29.51 -24.93 26.15
C LEU A 2 -30.39 -24.13 25.17
N LEU A 3 -31.68 -23.91 25.48
CA LEU A 3 -32.58 -23.14 24.62
C LEU A 3 -32.09 -21.71 24.35
N LYS A 4 -31.47 -21.07 25.36
CA LYS A 4 -30.89 -19.73 25.22
C LYS A 4 -29.68 -19.73 24.28
N LEU A 5 -28.84 -20.77 24.34
CA LEU A 5 -27.69 -20.91 23.45
C LEU A 5 -28.12 -21.17 22.00
N ILE A 6 -29.18 -21.96 21.80
CA ILE A 6 -29.76 -22.20 20.48
C ILE A 6 -30.28 -20.90 19.87
N ASP A 7 -31.05 -20.13 20.63
CA ASP A 7 -31.59 -18.84 20.17
C ASP A 7 -30.47 -17.83 19.83
N GLN A 8 -29.40 -17.79 20.63
CA GLN A 8 -28.23 -16.97 20.31
C GLN A 8 -27.52 -17.41 19.02
N LEU A 9 -27.39 -18.72 18.79
CA LEU A 9 -26.76 -19.26 17.59
C LEU A 9 -27.58 -18.91 16.33
N GLU A 10 -28.90 -19.06 16.40
CA GLU A 10 -29.80 -18.68 15.30
C GLU A 10 -29.68 -17.18 14.97
N ASN A 11 -29.64 -16.32 15.99
CA ASN A 11 -29.48 -14.88 15.79
C ASN A 11 -28.16 -14.54 15.11
N ILE A 12 -27.06 -15.20 15.49
CA ILE A 12 -25.75 -15.04 14.84
C ILE A 12 -25.82 -15.51 13.39
N GLN A 13 -26.44 -16.65 13.13
CA GLN A 13 -26.56 -17.20 11.78
C GLN A 13 -27.35 -16.27 10.85
N ARG A 14 -28.50 -15.76 11.31
CA ARG A 14 -29.30 -14.78 10.54
C ARG A 14 -28.53 -13.49 10.27
N ALA A 15 -27.81 -12.98 11.27
CA ALA A 15 -26.99 -11.78 11.10
C ALA A 15 -25.86 -12.00 10.09
N LEU A 16 -25.24 -13.18 10.11
CA LEU A 16 -24.19 -13.57 9.17
C LEU A 16 -24.72 -13.66 7.74
N GLU A 17 -25.85 -14.33 7.53
CA GLU A 17 -26.50 -14.43 6.21
C GLU A 17 -26.83 -13.04 5.64
N LYS A 18 -27.43 -12.16 6.46
CA LYS A 18 -27.71 -10.78 6.05
C LYS A 18 -26.45 -10.00 5.69
N TYR A 19 -25.37 -10.19 6.43
CA TYR A 19 -24.08 -9.56 6.15
C TYR A 19 -23.49 -10.06 4.82
N LEU A 20 -23.48 -11.37 4.59
CA LEU A 20 -23.00 -11.96 3.34
C LEU A 20 -23.82 -11.48 2.14
N GLU A 21 -25.14 -11.43 2.27
CA GLU A 21 -26.02 -10.92 1.21
C GLU A 21 -25.73 -9.45 0.87
N THR A 22 -25.47 -8.62 1.90
CA THR A 22 -25.05 -7.23 1.69
C THR A 22 -23.75 -7.15 0.89
N LYS A 23 -22.79 -8.07 1.12
CA LYS A 23 -21.55 -8.14 0.34
C LYS A 23 -21.79 -8.63 -1.08
N ARG A 24 -22.68 -9.61 -1.28
CA ARG A 24 -23.09 -10.09 -2.62
C ARG A 24 -23.77 -8.99 -3.43
N HIS A 25 -24.58 -8.15 -2.80
CA HIS A 25 -25.23 -7.02 -3.45
C HIS A 25 -24.21 -5.98 -3.96
N ILE A 26 -23.18 -5.67 -3.17
CA ILE A 26 -22.12 -4.73 -3.55
C ILE A 26 -21.26 -5.28 -4.70
N PHE A 27 -21.01 -6.60 -4.70
CA PHE A 27 -20.23 -7.25 -5.73
C PHE A 27 -20.93 -8.54 -6.21
N PRO A 28 -21.79 -8.44 -7.25
CA PRO A 28 -22.63 -9.54 -7.71
C PRO A 28 -21.88 -10.81 -8.11
N ARG A 29 -20.57 -10.72 -8.43
CA ARG A 29 -19.78 -11.93 -8.70
C ARG A 29 -19.70 -12.87 -7.50
N PHE A 30 -19.87 -12.38 -6.28
CA PHE A 30 -19.93 -13.26 -5.11
C PHE A 30 -21.11 -14.24 -5.14
N TYR A 31 -22.17 -14.01 -5.94
CA TYR A 31 -23.23 -15.00 -6.15
C TYR A 31 -22.72 -16.32 -6.76
N PHE A 32 -21.57 -16.34 -7.43
CA PHE A 32 -20.99 -17.54 -8.04
C PHE A 32 -20.13 -18.40 -7.09
N ILE A 33 -19.98 -18.00 -5.82
CA ILE A 33 -19.21 -18.74 -4.82
C ILE A 33 -20.05 -19.10 -3.59
N SER A 34 -19.61 -20.14 -2.87
CA SER A 34 -20.26 -20.61 -1.64
C SER A 34 -20.09 -19.60 -0.50
N ASN A 35 -20.88 -19.76 0.57
CA ASN A 35 -20.72 -18.93 1.78
C ASN A 35 -19.36 -19.14 2.44
N ASP A 36 -18.84 -20.37 2.44
CA ASP A 36 -17.52 -20.68 3.00
C ASP A 36 -16.40 -20.00 2.23
N ASP A 37 -16.43 -20.07 0.89
CA ASP A 37 -15.47 -19.38 0.02
C ASP A 37 -15.54 -17.86 0.24
N LEU A 38 -16.76 -17.30 0.32
CA LEU A 38 -16.96 -15.87 0.56
C LEU A 38 -16.41 -15.45 1.94
N LEU A 39 -16.63 -16.24 2.97
CA LEU A 39 -16.10 -15.99 4.31
C LEU A 39 -14.58 -16.04 4.33
N GLU A 40 -13.97 -16.98 3.61
CA GLU A 40 -12.52 -17.09 3.52
C GLU A 40 -11.91 -15.86 2.81
N ILE A 41 -12.55 -15.37 1.74
CA ILE A 41 -12.15 -14.15 1.04
C ILE A 41 -12.25 -12.93 1.97
N LEU A 42 -13.36 -12.80 2.71
CA LEU A 42 -13.58 -11.68 3.62
C LEU A 42 -12.60 -11.71 4.80
N GLY A 43 -12.37 -12.89 5.38
CA GLY A 43 -11.43 -13.11 6.48
C GLY A 43 -9.97 -12.86 6.09
N ASN A 44 -9.59 -13.19 4.85
CA ASN A 44 -8.25 -12.98 4.31
C ASN A 44 -8.12 -11.71 3.44
N SER A 45 -9.03 -10.75 3.56
CA SER A 45 -9.02 -9.52 2.75
C SER A 45 -7.71 -8.72 2.80
N LYS A 46 -6.94 -8.83 3.88
CA LYS A 46 -5.61 -8.20 4.03
C LYS A 46 -4.46 -9.01 3.42
N ARG A 47 -4.70 -10.26 3.02
CA ARG A 47 -3.71 -11.23 2.52
C ARG A 47 -4.10 -11.68 1.11
N PRO A 48 -3.83 -10.84 0.08
CA PRO A 48 -4.23 -11.11 -1.29
C PRO A 48 -3.59 -12.37 -1.89
N ASP A 49 -2.51 -12.86 -1.29
CA ASP A 49 -1.87 -14.12 -1.69
C ASP A 49 -2.78 -15.33 -1.42
N LEU A 50 -3.58 -15.29 -0.35
CA LEU A 50 -4.47 -16.38 0.07
C LEU A 50 -5.80 -16.39 -0.68
N ILE A 51 -6.25 -15.25 -1.20
CA ILE A 51 -7.53 -15.17 -1.94
C ILE A 51 -7.38 -15.61 -3.40
N GLN A 52 -6.16 -15.83 -3.89
CA GLN A 52 -5.87 -16.18 -5.28
C GLN A 52 -6.64 -17.40 -5.82
N PRO A 53 -6.84 -18.50 -5.08
CA PRO A 53 -7.62 -19.66 -5.54
C PRO A 53 -9.09 -19.32 -5.79
N HIS A 54 -9.66 -18.44 -4.97
CA HIS A 54 -11.05 -18.03 -5.04
C HIS A 54 -11.34 -17.12 -6.25
N PHE A 55 -10.36 -16.33 -6.68
CA PHE A 55 -10.49 -15.50 -7.88
C PHE A 55 -10.70 -16.32 -9.16
N LYS A 56 -10.13 -17.53 -9.23
CA LYS A 56 -10.37 -18.43 -10.36
C LYS A 56 -11.83 -18.87 -10.45
N LYS A 57 -12.53 -18.99 -9.31
CA LYS A 57 -13.96 -19.30 -9.25
C LYS A 57 -14.85 -18.11 -9.60
N LEU A 58 -14.38 -16.87 -9.34
CA LEU A 58 -15.14 -15.64 -9.57
C LEU A 58 -15.02 -15.07 -10.99
N PHE A 59 -13.99 -15.48 -11.73
CA PHE A 59 -13.68 -14.93 -13.05
C PHE A 59 -13.33 -16.04 -14.03
N ASP A 60 -14.23 -16.29 -14.96
CA ASP A 60 -13.93 -17.13 -16.12
C ASP A 60 -12.76 -16.55 -16.92
N ASN A 61 -11.89 -17.42 -17.42
CA ASN A 61 -10.68 -17.09 -18.19
C ASN A 61 -9.60 -16.28 -17.45
N ILE A 62 -9.68 -16.13 -16.12
CA ILE A 62 -8.58 -15.58 -15.31
C ILE A 62 -7.90 -16.71 -14.53
N ASN A 63 -6.70 -17.10 -14.97
CA ASN A 63 -5.94 -18.16 -14.30
C ASN A 63 -5.20 -17.66 -13.05
N ARG A 64 -4.67 -16.43 -13.08
CA ARG A 64 -3.92 -15.84 -11.95
C ARG A 64 -3.91 -14.33 -12.03
N ILE A 65 -3.98 -13.69 -10.86
CA ILE A 65 -3.82 -12.24 -10.73
C ILE A 65 -2.42 -11.96 -10.20
N LYS A 66 -1.68 -11.08 -10.88
CA LYS A 66 -0.37 -10.66 -10.40
C LYS A 66 -0.55 -9.49 -9.43
N MET A 67 -0.57 -9.80 -8.13
CA MET A 67 -0.61 -8.80 -7.07
C MET A 67 0.77 -8.13 -6.94
N GLN A 68 0.97 -6.98 -7.56
CA GLN A 68 2.18 -6.18 -7.34
C GLN A 68 1.99 -5.32 -6.10
N LYS A 69 2.78 -5.58 -5.06
CA LYS A 69 3.01 -4.58 -4.01
C LYS A 69 3.60 -3.33 -4.69
N HIS A 70 3.30 -2.14 -4.17
CA HIS A 70 3.89 -0.86 -4.62
C HIS A 70 5.43 -0.81 -4.57
N ASP A 71 6.11 -1.93 -4.35
CA ASP A 71 7.56 -2.10 -4.32
C ASP A 71 8.26 -1.57 -5.57
N ILE A 72 7.62 -1.60 -6.74
CA ILE A 72 8.22 -1.03 -7.96
C ILE A 72 8.27 0.48 -7.85
N MET A 73 7.13 1.12 -7.56
CA MET A 73 7.04 2.57 -7.35
C MET A 73 7.91 3.03 -6.17
N ARG A 74 7.91 2.27 -5.07
CA ARG A 74 8.73 2.56 -3.89
C ARG A 74 10.22 2.41 -4.19
N ARG A 75 10.64 1.43 -4.98
CA ARG A 75 12.04 1.26 -5.40
C ARG A 75 12.47 2.40 -6.32
N ALA A 76 11.68 2.68 -7.36
CA ALA A 76 11.95 3.78 -8.28
C ALA A 76 12.07 5.12 -7.54
N LEU A 77 11.15 5.40 -6.62
CA LEU A 77 11.21 6.62 -5.79
C LEU A 77 12.44 6.64 -4.88
N LYS A 78 12.78 5.51 -4.25
CA LYS A 78 13.99 5.40 -3.41
C LYS A 78 15.27 5.63 -4.21
N GLU A 79 15.36 5.10 -5.42
CA GLU A 79 16.52 5.28 -6.30
C GLU A 79 16.67 6.75 -6.71
N HIS A 80 15.59 7.40 -7.15
CA HIS A 80 15.60 8.82 -7.48
C HIS A 80 16.00 9.72 -6.30
N ILE A 81 15.44 9.47 -5.12
CA ILE A 81 15.81 10.23 -3.91
C ILE A 81 17.29 10.03 -3.56
N LYS A 82 17.81 8.80 -3.74
CA LYS A 82 19.22 8.50 -3.48
C LYS A 82 20.13 9.27 -4.44
N GLU A 83 19.81 9.29 -5.73
CA GLU A 83 20.56 10.04 -6.75
C GLU A 83 20.61 11.54 -6.43
N VAL A 84 19.44 12.14 -6.15
CA VAL A 84 19.33 13.56 -5.78
C VAL A 84 20.14 13.86 -4.52
N ARG A 85 20.04 13.02 -3.49
CA ARG A 85 20.82 13.17 -2.25
C ARG A 85 22.33 13.10 -2.51
N THR A 86 22.79 12.17 -3.35
CA THR A 86 24.20 12.04 -3.69
C THR A 86 24.70 13.26 -4.47
N ALA A 87 23.91 13.77 -5.41
CA ALA A 87 24.24 14.99 -6.16
C ALA A 87 24.34 16.21 -5.24
N LEU A 88 23.35 16.42 -4.35
CA LEU A 88 23.37 17.49 -3.35
C LEU A 88 24.58 17.43 -2.43
N SER A 89 24.92 16.23 -1.92
CA SER A 89 26.11 16.05 -1.07
C SER A 89 27.40 16.39 -1.81
N LYS A 90 27.55 16.01 -3.09
CA LYS A 90 28.72 16.38 -3.90
C LYS A 90 28.82 17.89 -4.09
N LEU A 91 27.70 18.57 -4.32
CA LEU A 91 27.67 20.03 -4.47
C LEU A 91 28.06 20.73 -3.16
N LEU A 92 27.50 20.30 -2.03
CA LEU A 92 27.85 20.82 -0.70
C LEU A 92 29.34 20.62 -0.41
N ASN A 93 29.87 19.43 -0.64
CA ASN A 93 31.29 19.14 -0.43
C ASN A 93 32.19 20.00 -1.33
N LYS A 94 31.79 20.25 -2.58
CA LYS A 94 32.54 21.12 -3.51
C LYS A 94 32.54 22.57 -3.02
N ARG A 95 31.39 23.07 -2.57
CA ARG A 95 31.27 24.41 -1.97
C ARG A 95 32.15 24.53 -0.72
N ASP A 96 32.07 23.57 0.20
CA ASP A 96 32.82 23.61 1.45
C ASP A 96 34.33 23.51 1.20
N LYS A 97 34.75 22.72 0.20
CA LYS A 97 36.15 22.68 -0.25
C LYS A 97 36.59 24.05 -0.81
N TRP A 98 35.79 24.66 -1.67
CA TRP A 98 36.08 25.97 -2.25
C TRP A 98 36.21 27.07 -1.19
N ILE A 99 35.31 27.10 -0.20
CA ILE A 99 35.38 28.05 0.93
C ILE A 99 36.68 27.90 1.72
N LYS A 100 37.13 26.66 1.95
CA LYS A 100 38.39 26.38 2.65
C LYS A 100 39.62 26.79 1.84
N GLU A 101 39.59 26.61 0.52
CA GLU A 101 40.71 26.97 -0.37
C GLU A 101 40.83 28.50 -0.56
N TRP A 102 39.71 29.23 -0.55
CA TRP A 102 39.68 30.65 -0.87
C TRP A 102 38.86 31.49 0.13
N PRO A 103 39.26 31.54 1.41
CA PRO A 103 38.50 32.27 2.44
C PRO A 103 38.40 33.79 2.16
N GLY A 104 39.40 34.37 1.49
CA GLY A 104 39.39 35.80 1.14
C GLY A 104 38.32 36.20 0.12
N GLN A 105 37.94 35.28 -0.79
CA GLN A 105 36.86 35.51 -1.77
C GLN A 105 35.48 35.57 -1.09
N LEU A 106 35.30 34.87 0.04
CA LEU A 106 34.07 34.96 0.83
C LEU A 106 33.89 36.36 1.41
N CYS A 107 34.95 36.95 1.99
CA CYS A 107 34.92 38.32 2.49
C CYS A 107 34.56 39.31 1.36
N ILE A 108 35.22 39.20 0.20
CA ILE A 108 34.99 40.11 -0.94
C ILE A 108 33.54 40.03 -1.44
N THR A 109 33.01 38.83 -1.61
CA THR A 109 31.63 38.64 -2.06
C THR A 109 30.61 39.08 -1.01
N SER A 110 30.84 38.82 0.28
CA SER A 110 29.96 39.32 1.35
C SER A 110 29.91 40.85 1.42
N SER A 111 31.02 41.54 1.13
CA SER A 111 31.06 43.00 1.02
C SER A 111 30.31 43.54 -0.20
N GLN A 112 30.17 42.74 -1.25
CA GLN A 112 29.40 43.07 -2.47
C GLN A 112 27.91 42.72 -2.34
N VAL A 113 27.53 41.85 -1.39
CA VAL A 113 26.13 41.46 -1.11
C VAL A 113 25.42 42.48 -0.21
N ASN A 114 25.89 43.73 -0.18
CA ASN A 114 25.14 44.81 0.48
C ASN A 114 23.79 45.03 -0.24
N ILE A 115 22.76 44.53 0.45
CA ILE A 115 21.32 44.81 0.44
C ILE A 115 20.90 45.96 -0.50
N ASN A 116 20.13 45.61 -1.54
CA ASN A 116 18.99 46.42 -1.98
C ASN A 116 17.73 45.86 -1.33
#